data_AF-A0A5C9DVB9-F1
#
_entry.id   AF-A0A5C9DVB9-F1
#
_cell.length_a   1.000
_cell.length_b   1.000
_cell.length_c   1.000
_cell.angle_alpha   90.00
_cell.angle_beta   90.00
_cell.angle_gamma   90.00
#
_symmetry.space_group_name_H-M   'P 1'
#
loop_
_entity.id
_entity.type
_entity.pdbx_description
1 polymer ?
#
loop_
_entity_poly.entity_id
_entity_poly.type
_entity_poly.pdbx_seq_one_letter_code
_entity_poly.pdbx_strand_id
1 'polypeptide(L)' 'MSSEIKIYRVIGTYKRKHKSYLFRKEVRALKEEDALEKALSQVTSIGIFRSQIKIKEIQEISPEEAQNYLLRELATSK' A
#
# COMPACT_ATOMS: atom_id res chain seq x y z
N MET A 1 17.56 18.19 4.27
CA MET A 1 17.29 16.73 4.20
C MET A 1 16.06 16.56 3.32
N SER A 2 16.24 16.33 2.03
CA SER A 2 15.12 16.12 1.11
C SER A 2 14.59 14.71 1.34
N SER A 3 13.52 14.58 2.12
CA SER A 3 12.83 13.30 2.27
C SER A 3 12.04 13.04 0.98
N GLU A 4 12.66 12.31 0.05
CA GLU A 4 12.03 11.92 -1.22
C GLU A 4 10.83 11.03 -0.93
N ILE A 5 9.66 11.47 -1.39
CA ILE A 5 8.41 10.72 -1.25
C ILE A 5 8.38 9.66 -2.35
N LYS A 6 8.43 8.40 -1.92
CA LYS A 6 8.39 7.25 -2.80
C LYS A 6 7.02 6.60 -2.79
N ILE A 7 6.73 5.78 -3.80
CA ILE A 7 5.50 5.01 -3.87
C ILE A 7 5.84 3.55 -3.59
N TYR A 8 5.09 2.96 -2.67
CA TYR A 8 5.22 1.56 -2.30
C TYR A 8 3.96 0.81 -2.68
N ARG A 9 4.13 -0.30 -3.35
CA ARG A 9 3.08 -1.28 -3.67
C ARG A 9 3.16 -2.40 -2.64
N VAL A 10 2.16 -2.43 -1.77
CA VAL A 10 1.97 -3.48 -0.76
C VAL A 10 0.99 -4.50 -1.31
N ILE A 11 1.48 -5.74 -1.48
CA ILE A 11 0.69 -6.87 -1.92
C ILE A 11 0.57 -7.84 -0.75
N GLY A 12 -0.66 -8.26 -0.46
CA GLY A 12 -0.90 -9.25 0.57
C GLY A 12 -2.21 -9.95 0.37
N THR A 13 -2.50 -10.87 1.29
CA THR A 13 -3.79 -11.54 1.36
C THR A 13 -4.43 -11.32 2.72
N TYR A 14 -5.75 -11.32 2.76
CA TYR A 14 -6.48 -11.35 4.02
C TYR A 14 -7.52 -12.47 4.01
N LYS A 15 -7.82 -13.02 5.18
CA LYS A 15 -8.86 -14.04 5.34
C LYS A 15 -10.16 -13.42 5.83
N ARG A 16 -11.26 -13.70 5.13
CA ARG A 16 -12.62 -13.33 5.54
C ARG A 16 -13.59 -14.47 5.25
N LYS A 17 -14.36 -14.90 6.25
CA LYS A 17 -15.35 -16.00 6.14
C LYS A 17 -14.78 -17.23 5.41
N HIS A 18 -13.61 -17.71 5.84
CA HIS A 18 -12.86 -18.85 5.28
C HIS A 18 -12.30 -18.68 3.86
N LYS A 19 -12.51 -17.53 3.20
CA LYS A 19 -11.92 -17.23 1.89
C LYS A 19 -10.70 -16.32 2.05
N SER A 20 -9.70 -16.54 1.21
CA SER A 20 -8.53 -15.66 1.11
C SER A 20 -8.73 -14.70 -0.05
N TYR A 21 -8.54 -13.41 0.21
CA TYR A 21 -8.65 -12.36 -0.80
C TYR A 21 -7.28 -11.71 -0.98
N LEU A 22 -6.91 -11.45 -2.23
CA LEU A 22 -5.73 -10.66 -2.56
C LEU A 22 -6.07 -9.18 -2.43
N PHE A 23 -5.18 -8.41 -1.81
CA PHE A 23 -5.23 -6.97 -1.89
C PHE A 23 -3.92 -6.45 -2.46
N ARG A 24 -4.04 -5.33 -3.19
CA ARG A 24 -2.93 -4.54 -3.68
C ARG A 24 -3.20 -3.09 -3.33
N LYS A 25 -2.30 -2.48 -2.58
CA LYS A 25 -2.40 -1.08 -2.17
C LYS A 25 -1.13 -0.35 -2.53
N GLU A 26 -1.30 0.78 -3.21
CA GLU A 26 -0.21 1.69 -3.57
C GLU A 26 -0.32 2.90 -2.65
N VAL A 27 0.76 3.21 -1.94
CA VAL A 27 0.80 4.25 -0.91
C VAL A 27 2.07 5.07 -1.04
N ARG A 28 1.97 6.37 -0.73
CA ARG A 28 3.11 7.28 -0.70
C ARG A 28 3.68 7.36 0.71
N ALA A 29 4.98 7.12 0.83
CA ALA A 29 5.67 7.16 2.10
C ALA A 29 7.15 7.51 1.91
N LEU A 30 7.79 7.89 3.00
CA LEU A 30 9.24 8.11 3.05
C LEU A 30 10.01 6.83 3.33
N LYS A 31 9.37 5.85 3.97
CA LYS A 31 9.93 4.58 4.40
C LYS A 31 8.93 3.46 4.15
N GLU A 32 9.45 2.25 3.98
CA GLU A 32 8.64 1.03 3.83
C GLU A 32 7.72 0.77 5.03
N GLU A 33 8.19 1.09 6.25
CA GLU A 33 7.42 0.89 7.49
C GLU A 33 6.14 1.74 7.51
N ASP A 34 6.26 3.03 7.15
CA ASP A 34 5.12 3.96 7.06
C ASP A 34 4.17 3.57 5.92
N ALA A 35 4.72 3.10 4.79
CA ALA A 35 3.90 2.54 3.72
C ALA A 35 3.09 1.33 4.18
N LEU A 36 3.73 0.39 4.88
CA LEU A 36 3.07 -0.80 5.40
C LEU A 36 1.95 -0.41 6.38
N GLU A 37 2.22 0.51 7.31
CA GLU A 37 1.23 0.96 8.29
C GLU A 37 0.02 1.62 7.63
N LYS A 38 0.24 2.50 6.64
CA LYS A 38 -0.83 3.12 5.85
C LYS A 38 -1.65 2.09 5.09
N ALA A 39 -0.99 1.14 4.43
CA ALA A 39 -1.67 0.08 3.69
C ALA A 39 -2.53 -0.80 4.62
N LEU A 40 -1.97 -1.20 5.77
CA LEU A 40 -2.71 -1.96 6.78
C LEU A 40 -3.90 -1.19 7.34
N SER A 41 -3.76 0.11 7.61
CA SER A 41 -4.85 0.95 8.12
C SER A 41 -6.01 1.04 7.11
N GLN A 42 -5.70 1.17 5.82
CA GLN A 42 -6.71 1.15 4.76
C GLN A 42 -7.41 -0.21 4.64
N VAL A 43 -6.68 -1.32 4.76
CA VAL A 43 -7.27 -2.67 4.67
C VAL A 43 -8.09 -3.00 5.91
N THR A 44 -7.60 -2.67 7.11
CA THR A 44 -8.30 -2.96 8.38
C THR A 44 -9.58 -2.15 8.54
N SER A 45 -9.69 -0.99 7.89
CA SER A 45 -10.91 -0.16 7.84
C SER A 45 -12.15 -0.90 7.28
N ILE A 46 -11.97 -1.99 6.53
CA ILE A 46 -13.08 -2.83 6.04
C ILE A 46 -13.57 -3.87 7.08
N GLY A 47 -13.12 -3.75 8.33
CA GLY A 47 -13.50 -4.64 9.44
C GLY A 47 -12.70 -5.94 9.48
N ILE A 48 -11.39 -5.86 9.20
CA ILE A 48 -10.48 -7.02 9.21
C ILE A 48 -9.41 -6.81 10.26
N PHE A 49 -9.11 -7.84 11.05
CA PHE A 49 -8.04 -7.77 12.04
C PHE A 49 -6.66 -7.89 11.37
N ARG A 50 -5.67 -7.18 11.91
CA ARG A 50 -4.28 -7.26 11.42
C ARG A 50 -3.73 -8.69 11.42
N SER A 51 -4.14 -9.52 12.39
CA SER A 51 -3.79 -10.95 12.48
C SER A 51 -4.31 -11.80 11.32
N GLN A 52 -5.34 -11.35 10.61
CA GLN A 52 -5.91 -12.04 9.45
C GLN A 52 -5.25 -11.64 8.13
N ILE A 53 -4.31 -10.69 8.17
CA ILE A 53 -3.59 -10.17 7.01
C ILE A 53 -2.21 -10.86 6.94
N LYS A 54 -1.84 -11.27 5.73
CA LYS A 54 -0.50 -11.77 5.41
C LYS A 54 0.08 -10.90 4.30
N ILE A 55 1.15 -10.19 4.61
CA ILE A 55 1.91 -9.46 3.60
C ILE A 55 2.68 -10.48 2.77
N LYS A 56 2.58 -10.38 1.45
CA LYS A 56 3.37 -11.18 0.51
C LYS A 56 4.60 -10.44 0.05
N GLU A 57 4.42 -9.16 -0.30
CA GLU A 57 5.48 -8.38 -0.93
C GLU A 57 5.25 -6.89 -0.70
N ILE A 58 6.35 -6.16 -0.57
CA ILE A 58 6.39 -4.71 -0.56
C ILE A 58 7.42 -4.32 -1.61
N GLN A 59 6.98 -3.60 -2.64
CA GLN A 59 7.85 -3.12 -3.71
C GLN A 59 7.84 -1.60 -3.75
N GLU A 60 9.02 -1.00 -3.81
CA GLU A 60 9.16 0.39 -4.22
C GLU A 60 8.92 0.49 -5.74
N ILE A 61 8.01 1.36 -6.15
CA ILE A 61 7.69 1.59 -7.56
C ILE A 61 7.84 3.06 -7.90
N SER A 62 8.19 3.34 -9.16
CA SER A 62 8.23 4.70 -9.67
C SER A 62 6.80 5.26 -9.83
N PRO A 63 6.59 6.58 -9.69
CA PRO A 63 5.29 7.21 -9.94
C PRO A 63 4.75 6.99 -11.35
N GLU A 64 5.63 6.73 -12.31
CA GLU A 64 5.28 6.43 -13.70
C GLU A 64 4.66 5.02 -13.85
N GLU A 65 5.03 4.09 -12.97
CA GLU A 65 4.53 2.70 -12.93
C GLU A 65 3.35 2.51 -11.96
N ALA A 66 2.96 3.57 -11.25
CA ALA A 66 1.81 3.56 -10.37
C ALA A 66 0.54 3.32 -11.20
N GLN A 67 -0.23 2.29 -10.83
CA GLN A 67 -1.45 1.94 -11.55
C GLN A 67 -2.60 2.91 -11.17
N ASN A 68 -2.49 3.54 -10.00
CA ASN A 68 -3.45 4.52 -9.55
C ASN A 68 -3.17 5.91 -10.15
N TYR A 69 -4.04 6.34 -11.07
CA TYR A 69 -3.98 7.66 -11.72
C TYR A 69 -3.85 8.82 -10.72
N LEU A 70 -4.53 8.75 -9.57
CA LEU A 70 -4.46 9.79 -8.52
C LEU A 70 -3.05 9.91 -7.92
N LEU A 71 -2.32 8.78 -7.77
CA LEU A 71 -0.95 8.82 -7.27
C LEU A 71 0.02 9.42 -8.29
N ARG A 72 -0.25 9.19 -9.57
CA ARG A 72 0.50 9.79 -10.68
C ARG A 72 0.29 11.30 -10.72
N GLU A 73 -0.96 11.77 -10.66
CA GLU A 73 -1.27 13.20 -10.64
C GLU A 73 -0.67 13.91 -9.42
N LEU A 74 -0.82 13.35 -8.22
CA LEU A 74 -0.25 13.95 -7.01
C LEU A 74 1.28 13.96 -7.01
N ALA A 75 1.93 13.11 -7.82
CA ALA A 75 3.39 13.15 -7.99
C ALA A 75 3.81 14.21 -9.02
N THR A 76 2.94 14.59 -9.95
CA THR A 76 3.18 15.57 -11.00
C THR A 76 2.78 17.00 -10.60
N SER A 77 1.78 17.17 -9.72
CA SER A 77 1.44 18.48 -9.15
C SER A 77 2.55 18.96 -8.22
N LYS A 78 3.39 19.84 -8.76
CA LYS A 78 4.52 20.51 -8.13
C LYS A 78 4.10 21.86 -7.57
#